data_AF-A0A2S6Q3G6-F1
#
_entry.id   AF-A0A2S6Q3G6-F1
#
_cell.length_a   1.000
_cell.length_b   1.000
_cell.length_c   1.000
_cell.angle_alpha   90.00
_cell.angle_beta   90.00
_cell.angle_gamma   90.00
#
_symmetry.space_group_name_H-M   'P 1'
#
loop_
_entity.id
_entity.type
_entity.pdbx_description
1 polymer ?
#
loop_
_entity_poly.entity_id
_entity_poly.type
_entity_poly.pdbx_seq_one_letter_code
_entity_poly.pdbx_strand_id
1 'polypeptide(L)'
;MDMNQMMKMFDMKQMAEMWNVESMKAASEKNLAKCKEANEVLMEGMNKYSKRQAELTKEAVEANIASVKEVAASKTVEELVAKQHTAVEAWVERNTVAVKELSEIAKEAQDKASDLVKEMAKVN
;
A
#
# COMPACT_ATOMS: atom_id res chain seq x y z
N MET A 1 7.24 56.99 24.88
CA MET A 1 6.50 55.74 24.66
C MET A 1 6.10 55.24 26.03
N ASP A 2 4.80 55.12 26.32
CA ASP A 2 4.35 54.69 27.65
C ASP A 2 4.35 53.15 27.76
N MET A 3 4.29 52.64 28.99
CA MET A 3 4.36 51.20 29.29
C MET A 3 3.17 50.41 28.69
N ASN A 4 2.01 51.06 28.52
CA ASN A 4 0.80 50.47 27.94
C ASN A 4 0.95 50.33 26.40
N GLN A 5 1.60 51.30 25.75
CA GLN A 5 1.95 51.24 24.33
C GLN A 5 3.02 50.18 24.05
N MET A 6 4.00 50.01 24.94
CA MET A 6 4.99 48.93 24.83
C MET A 6 4.36 47.55 25.01
N MET A 7 3.45 47.37 25.98
CA MET A 7 2.69 46.12 26.13
C MET A 7 1.87 45.79 24.89
N LYS A 8 1.16 46.77 24.31
CA LYS A 8 0.39 46.56 23.08
C LYS A 8 1.25 46.22 21.86
N MET A 9 2.43 46.84 21.71
CA MET A 9 3.36 46.46 20.65
C MET A 9 3.94 45.06 20.86
N PHE A 10 4.21 44.67 22.10
CA PHE A 10 4.67 43.33 22.44
C PHE A 10 3.60 42.28 22.14
N ASP A 11 2.34 42.51 22.56
CA ASP A 11 1.21 41.64 22.25
C ASP A 11 0.95 41.56 20.75
N MET A 12 1.03 42.67 20.00
CA MET A 12 0.89 42.65 18.55
C MET A 12 2.01 41.89 17.85
N LYS A 13 3.26 42.03 18.32
CA LYS A 13 4.39 41.28 17.75
C LYS A 13 4.27 39.80 18.07
N GLN A 14 3.88 39.44 19.30
CA GLN A 14 3.64 38.07 19.71
C GLN A 14 2.46 37.45 18.96
N MET A 15 1.39 38.21 18.70
CA MET A 15 0.27 37.81 17.83
C MET A 15 0.71 37.65 16.37
N ALA A 16 1.56 38.52 15.84
CA ALA A 16 2.09 38.40 14.49
C ALA A 16 3.05 37.20 14.33
N GLU A 17 3.84 36.88 15.36
CA GLU A 17 4.68 35.68 15.42
C GLU A 17 3.85 34.40 15.57
N MET A 18 2.75 34.43 16.34
CA MET A 18 1.78 33.33 16.43
C MET A 18 1.01 33.11 15.12
N TRP A 19 0.86 34.14 14.30
CA TRP A 19 0.16 34.12 13.02
C TRP A 19 1.12 34.41 11.86
N ASN A 20 2.24 33.68 11.76
CA ASN A 20 3.02 33.68 10.53
C ASN A 20 2.24 32.97 9.41
N VAL A 21 1.19 33.63 8.90
CA VAL A 21 0.20 33.13 7.96
C VAL A 21 0.86 32.64 6.68
N GLU A 22 1.95 33.26 6.25
CA GLU A 22 2.70 32.81 5.07
C GLU A 22 3.37 31.45 5.31
N SER A 23 4.00 31.25 6.46
CA SER A 23 4.58 29.94 6.82
C SER A 23 3.50 28.87 6.99
N MET A 24 2.35 29.20 7.58
CA MET A 24 1.21 28.30 7.73
C MET A 24 0.60 27.94 6.38
N LYS A 25 0.47 28.92 5.46
CA LYS A 25 -0.01 28.69 4.10
C LYS A 25 0.94 27.80 3.33
N ALA A 26 2.25 28.05 3.38
CA ALA A 26 3.25 27.22 2.73
C ALA A 26 3.26 25.77 3.28
N ALA A 27 3.12 25.61 4.61
CA ALA A 27 2.96 24.29 5.24
C ALA A 27 1.67 23.58 4.77
N SER A 28 0.56 24.31 4.68
CA SER A 28 -0.72 23.77 4.20
C SER A 28 -0.66 23.32 2.74
N GLU A 29 -0.05 24.12 1.86
CA GLU A 29 0.14 23.79 0.44
C GLU A 29 1.03 22.54 0.29
N LYS A 30 2.12 22.47 1.06
CA LYS A 30 3.01 21.30 1.09
C LYS A 30 2.28 20.05 1.59
N ASN A 31 1.48 20.15 2.64
CA ASN A 31 0.72 19.01 3.18
C ASN A 31 -0.36 18.54 2.19
N LEU A 32 -1.02 19.47 1.49
CA LEU A 32 -1.98 19.12 0.45
C LEU A 32 -1.31 18.35 -0.70
N ALA A 33 -0.11 18.79 -1.13
CA ALA A 33 0.66 18.09 -2.16
C ALA A 33 1.04 16.66 -1.71
N LYS A 34 1.48 16.48 -0.46
CA LYS A 34 1.81 15.15 0.09
C LYS A 34 0.60 14.24 0.25
N CYS A 35 -0.56 14.79 0.60
CA CYS A 35 -1.80 14.03 0.66
C CYS A 35 -2.19 13.52 -0.73
N LYS A 36 -2.04 14.36 -1.77
CA LYS A 36 -2.24 13.95 -3.16
C LYS A 36 -1.25 12.84 -3.55
N GLU A 37 0.03 13.00 -3.24
CA GLU A 37 1.07 12.01 -3.51
C GLU A 37 0.77 10.67 -2.81
N ALA A 38 0.33 10.70 -1.56
CA ALA A 38 -0.06 9.49 -0.82
C ALA A 38 -1.23 8.75 -1.49
N ASN A 39 -2.23 9.49 -2.00
CA ASN A 39 -3.33 8.89 -2.75
C ASN A 39 -2.85 8.27 -4.08
N GLU A 40 -1.94 8.94 -4.79
CA GLU A 40 -1.34 8.41 -6.02
C GLU A 40 -0.59 7.09 -5.74
N VAL A 41 0.23 7.05 -4.68
CA VAL A 41 0.94 5.83 -4.23
C VAL A 41 -0.02 4.69 -3.92
N LEU A 42 -1.11 4.96 -3.19
CA LEU A 42 -2.11 3.94 -2.86
C LEU A 42 -2.83 3.42 -4.12
N MET A 43 -3.18 4.31 -5.05
CA MET A 43 -3.80 3.93 -6.32
C MET A 43 -2.86 3.11 -7.19
N GLU A 44 -1.57 3.44 -7.25
CA GLU A 44 -0.56 2.62 -7.91
C GLU A 44 -0.43 1.25 -7.25
N GLY A 45 -0.45 1.19 -5.92
CA GLY A 45 -0.47 -0.05 -5.15
C GLY A 45 -1.65 -0.94 -5.51
N MET A 46 -2.86 -0.38 -5.55
CA MET A 46 -4.07 -1.09 -5.98
C MET A 46 -3.97 -1.59 -7.42
N ASN A 47 -3.44 -0.78 -8.33
CA ASN A 47 -3.25 -1.18 -9.73
C ASN A 47 -2.27 -2.36 -9.86
N LYS A 48 -1.15 -2.33 -9.11
CA LYS A 48 -0.19 -3.43 -9.06
C LYS A 48 -0.81 -4.70 -8.46
N TYR A 49 -1.53 -4.55 -7.36
CA TYR A 49 -2.25 -5.64 -6.71
C TYR A 49 -3.25 -6.30 -7.68
N SER A 50 -4.08 -5.49 -8.35
CA SER A 50 -5.08 -6.00 -9.29
C SER A 50 -4.46 -6.70 -10.49
N LYS A 51 -3.34 -6.20 -11.02
CA LYS A 51 -2.61 -6.86 -12.11
C LYS A 51 -2.09 -8.22 -11.66
N ARG A 52 -1.46 -8.29 -10.47
CA ARG A 52 -0.95 -9.56 -9.95
C ARG A 52 -2.07 -10.54 -9.64
N GLN A 53 -3.20 -10.09 -9.10
CA GLN A 53 -4.39 -10.92 -8.88
C GLN A 53 -4.92 -11.53 -10.19
N ALA A 54 -4.91 -10.77 -11.29
CA ALA A 54 -5.30 -11.28 -12.61
C ALA A 54 -4.31 -12.32 -13.15
N GLU A 55 -3.01 -12.09 -12.99
CA GLU A 55 -1.97 -13.05 -13.35
C GLU A 55 -2.10 -14.36 -12.56
N LEU A 56 -2.25 -14.28 -11.23
CA LEU A 56 -2.49 -15.43 -10.36
C LEU A 56 -3.74 -16.22 -10.76
N THR A 57 -4.79 -15.53 -11.23
CA THR A 57 -6.01 -16.18 -11.73
C THR A 57 -5.72 -16.98 -13.01
N LYS A 58 -4.94 -16.40 -13.92
CA LYS A 58 -4.51 -17.09 -15.15
C LYS A 58 -3.64 -18.31 -14.81
N GLU A 59 -2.66 -18.16 -13.93
CA GLU A 59 -1.79 -19.24 -13.45
C GLU A 59 -2.62 -20.37 -12.81
N ALA A 60 -3.65 -20.03 -12.01
CA ALA A 60 -4.54 -21.01 -11.40
C ALA A 60 -5.37 -21.80 -12.43
N VAL A 61 -5.89 -21.14 -13.47
CA VAL A 61 -6.61 -21.80 -14.56
C VAL A 61 -5.70 -22.76 -15.32
N GLU A 62 -4.49 -22.32 -15.68
CA GLU A 62 -3.50 -23.14 -16.38
C GLU A 62 -3.11 -24.38 -15.56
N ALA A 63 -2.88 -24.20 -14.26
CA ALA A 63 -2.57 -25.30 -13.36
C ALA A 63 -3.72 -26.30 -13.18
N ASN A 64 -4.97 -25.82 -13.15
CA ASN A 64 -6.14 -26.69 -13.07
C ASN A 64 -6.30 -27.53 -14.34
N ILE A 65 -6.10 -26.92 -15.52
CA ILE A 65 -6.14 -27.65 -16.80
C ILE A 65 -5.04 -28.73 -16.84
N ALA A 66 -3.83 -28.40 -16.37
CA ALA A 66 -2.74 -29.37 -16.28
C ALA A 66 -3.09 -30.54 -15.34
N SER A 67 -3.60 -30.24 -14.15
CA SER A 67 -4.00 -31.25 -13.15
C SER A 67 -5.09 -32.18 -13.69
N VAL A 68 -6.08 -31.64 -14.39
CA VAL A 68 -7.15 -32.45 -15.03
C VAL A 68 -6.57 -33.39 -16.09
N LYS A 69 -5.64 -32.92 -16.92
CA LYS A 69 -4.99 -33.76 -17.95
C LYS A 69 -4.16 -34.88 -17.31
N GLU A 70 -3.43 -34.58 -16.24
CA GLU A 70 -2.64 -35.58 -15.53
C GLU A 70 -3.51 -36.65 -14.87
N VAL A 71 -4.61 -36.24 -14.23
CA VAL A 71 -5.60 -37.15 -13.65
C VAL A 71 -6.22 -38.04 -14.73
N ALA A 72 -6.65 -37.46 -15.86
CA ALA A 72 -7.24 -38.20 -16.98
C ALA A 72 -6.27 -39.21 -17.62
N ALA A 73 -4.95 -38.98 -17.51
CA ALA A 73 -3.92 -39.88 -18.01
C ALA A 73 -3.59 -41.05 -17.04
N SER A 74 -4.21 -41.10 -15.86
CA SER A 74 -3.95 -42.16 -14.85
C SER A 74 -4.60 -43.47 -15.26
N LYS A 75 -3.87 -44.58 -15.12
CA LYS A 75 -4.34 -45.92 -15.51
C LYS A 75 -4.72 -46.79 -14.31
N THR A 76 -4.28 -46.42 -13.11
CA THR A 76 -4.56 -47.14 -11.86
C THR A 76 -5.05 -46.19 -10.75
N VAL A 77 -5.63 -46.77 -9.71
CA VAL A 77 -6.10 -46.03 -8.52
C VAL A 77 -4.91 -45.48 -7.73
N GLU A 78 -3.81 -46.24 -7.63
CA GLU A 78 -2.59 -45.80 -6.96
C GLU A 78 -1.97 -44.58 -7.67
N GLU A 79 -1.91 -44.58 -9.01
CA GLU A 79 -1.44 -43.42 -9.78
C GLU A 79 -2.34 -42.19 -9.58
N LEU A 80 -3.66 -42.41 -9.51
CA LEU A 80 -4.63 -41.34 -9.28
C LEU A 80 -4.41 -40.67 -7.91
N VAL A 81 -4.25 -41.47 -6.85
CA VAL A 81 -4.02 -40.97 -5.48
C VAL A 81 -2.70 -40.22 -5.38
N ALA A 82 -1.62 -40.75 -5.98
CA ALA A 82 -0.32 -40.09 -5.99
C ALA A 82 -0.36 -38.72 -6.72
N LYS A 83 -1.07 -38.63 -7.85
CA LYS A 83 -1.24 -37.37 -8.59
C LYS A 83 -2.11 -36.37 -7.86
N GLN A 84 -3.17 -36.82 -7.18
CA GLN A 84 -3.97 -35.94 -6.33
C GLN A 84 -3.14 -35.34 -5.19
N HIS A 85 -2.32 -36.15 -4.52
CA HIS A 85 -1.42 -35.66 -3.47
C HIS A 85 -0.48 -34.58 -4.00
N THR A 86 0.19 -34.86 -5.12
CA THR A 86 1.12 -33.92 -5.77
C THR A 86 0.41 -32.61 -6.18
N ALA A 87 -0.80 -32.70 -6.72
CA ALA A 87 -1.59 -31.53 -7.11
C ALA A 87 -1.97 -30.66 -5.89
N VAL A 88 -2.29 -31.28 -4.76
CA VAL A 88 -2.60 -30.56 -3.50
C VAL A 88 -1.35 -29.86 -2.96
N GLU A 89 -0.20 -30.55 -2.91
CA GLU A 89 1.06 -29.93 -2.47
C GLU A 89 1.43 -28.72 -3.33
N ALA A 90 1.38 -28.88 -4.66
CA ALA A 90 1.65 -27.79 -5.59
C ALA A 90 0.65 -26.62 -5.43
N TRP A 91 -0.61 -26.91 -5.10
CA TRP A 91 -1.61 -25.88 -4.84
C TRP A 91 -1.33 -25.11 -3.54
N VAL A 92 -0.95 -25.80 -2.46
CA VAL A 92 -0.60 -25.17 -1.18
C VAL A 92 0.62 -24.26 -1.35
N GLU A 93 1.66 -24.74 -2.02
CA GLU A 93 2.87 -23.96 -2.27
C GLU A 93 2.57 -22.70 -3.09
N ARG A 94 1.84 -22.85 -4.21
CA ARG A 94 1.46 -21.73 -5.08
C ARG A 94 0.64 -20.68 -4.34
N ASN A 95 -0.37 -21.08 -3.56
CA ASN A 95 -1.18 -20.14 -2.81
C ASN A 95 -0.40 -19.43 -1.71
N THR A 96 0.52 -20.13 -1.05
CA THR A 96 1.37 -19.52 -0.03
C THR A 96 2.26 -18.43 -0.64
N VAL A 97 2.84 -18.70 -1.81
CA VAL A 97 3.62 -17.69 -2.56
C VAL A 97 2.73 -16.53 -3.00
N ALA A 98 1.57 -16.81 -3.59
CA ALA A 98 0.61 -15.79 -4.04
C ALA A 98 0.18 -14.83 -2.92
N VAL A 99 -0.13 -15.36 -1.73
CA VAL A 99 -0.51 -14.55 -0.57
C VAL A 99 0.65 -13.66 -0.12
N LYS A 100 1.88 -14.17 -0.12
CA LYS A 100 3.06 -13.36 0.24
C LYS A 100 3.26 -12.22 -0.75
N GLU A 101 3.24 -12.50 -2.05
CA GLU A 101 3.42 -11.49 -3.10
C GLU A 101 2.36 -10.37 -3.00
N LEU A 102 1.09 -10.74 -2.88
CA LEU A 102 0.00 -9.76 -2.74
C LEU A 102 0.12 -8.94 -1.45
N SER A 103 0.54 -9.57 -0.35
CA SER A 103 0.78 -8.90 0.93
C SER A 103 1.95 -7.92 0.85
N GLU A 104 3.03 -8.28 0.15
CA GLU A 104 4.19 -7.42 -0.08
C GLU A 104 3.81 -6.19 -0.91
N ILE A 105 3.03 -6.35 -1.99
CA ILE A 105 2.52 -5.23 -2.79
C ILE A 105 1.69 -4.27 -1.93
N ALA A 106 0.77 -4.81 -1.13
CA ALA A 106 -0.08 -4.00 -0.26
C ALA A 106 0.74 -3.27 0.81
N LYS A 107 1.70 -3.98 1.43
CA LYS A 107 2.57 -3.43 2.47
C LYS A 107 3.47 -2.32 1.92
N GLU A 108 4.08 -2.50 0.76
CA GLU A 108 4.92 -1.46 0.16
C GLU A 108 4.14 -0.17 -0.12
N ALA A 109 2.92 -0.28 -0.64
CA ALA A 109 2.07 0.88 -0.89
C ALA A 109 1.67 1.58 0.41
N GLN A 110 1.31 0.80 1.44
CA GLN A 110 0.98 1.32 2.76
C GLN A 110 2.17 2.01 3.43
N ASP A 111 3.35 1.40 3.40
CA ASP A 111 4.55 1.93 4.04
C ASP A 111 4.94 3.28 3.42
N LYS A 112 4.94 3.37 2.08
CA LYS A 112 5.20 4.64 1.35
C LYS A 112 4.18 5.73 1.67
N ALA A 113 2.88 5.40 1.67
CA ALA A 113 1.84 6.35 2.04
C ALA A 113 1.96 6.79 3.51
N SER A 114 2.30 5.87 4.41
CA SER A 114 2.52 6.15 5.83
C SER A 114 3.69 7.10 6.03
N ASP A 115 4.78 6.94 5.29
CA ASP A 115 5.94 7.82 5.38
C ASP A 115 5.60 9.25 4.94
N LEU A 116 4.83 9.42 3.86
CA LEU A 116 4.32 10.72 3.45
C LEU A 116 3.46 11.39 4.53
N VAL A 117 2.62 10.60 5.22
CA VAL A 117 1.81 11.08 6.35
C VAL A 117 2.68 11.51 7.54
N LYS A 118 3.68 10.71 7.91
CA LYS A 118 4.63 11.07 8.98
C LYS A 118 5.37 12.36 8.66
N GLU A 119 5.70 12.60 7.40
CA GLU A 119 6.35 13.84 7.00
C GLU A 119 5.43 15.06 7.05
N MET A 120 4.11 14.89 6.88
CA MET A 120 3.15 15.98 7.12
C MET A 120 3.09 16.37 8.59
N ALA A 121 3.14 15.38 9.50
CA ALA A 121 3.09 15.60 10.95
C ALA A 121 4.33 16.33 11.51
N LYS A 122 5.48 16.25 10.82
CA LYS A 122 6.74 16.90 11.23
C LYS A 122 6.83 18.39 10.88
N VAL A 123 5.84 18.95 10.17
CA VAL A 123 5.84 20.36 9.72
C VAL A 123 5.12 21.29 10.72
N ASN A 124 4.66 20.77 11.86
CA ASN A 124 4.08 21.55 12.96
C ASN A 124 5.04 21.70 14.13
#